data_AF-A0A970WSE1-F1
#
_entry.id   AF-A0A970WSE1-F1
#
_cell.length_a   1.000
_cell.length_b   1.000
_cell.length_c   1.000
_cell.angle_alpha   90.00
_cell.angle_beta   90.00
_cell.angle_gamma   90.00
#
_symmetry.space_group_name_H-M   'P 1'
#
loop_
_entity.id
_entity.type
_entity.pdbx_description
1 polymer ?
#
loop_
_entity_poly.entity_id
_entity_poly.type
_entity_poly.pdbx_seq_one_letter_code
_entity_poly.pdbx_strand_id
1 'polypeptide(L)'
;MSEITNPLQSDDVCSLLFLAAILGSVGGVMVQRHPSLHQLGHRIGAAVFVISLGSRIATSRYSLTEDLVSHVLGSLAAAALSVGAAWILLAMLYAIATAIRWILSLIFWPFFKCRDAIARHYRNARDRHRQYAMQRDRREEQWRKDQHNQQSARATSCDRERRADARASVYLAYAKHRPAIEAKLSKEALEEYVHGHLAEEHAPENVEARARSLVEMIENLAAEGAAKTVRYSPLELAQWYESQRAQIESLQIAERLKQTQLAELAARYAELTQQMMEDLRP
;
A
#
# COMPACT_ATOMS: atom_id res chain seq x y z
N MET A 1 -91.44 -33.09 10.06
CA MET A 1 -91.70 -32.45 11.37
C MET A 1 -90.55 -32.83 12.28
N SER A 2 -89.55 -31.96 12.38
CA SER A 2 -88.41 -32.09 13.27
C SER A 2 -88.73 -31.34 14.56
N GLU A 3 -89.14 -32.05 15.60
CA GLU A 3 -89.13 -31.54 16.97
C GLU A 3 -87.67 -31.29 17.37
N ILE A 4 -87.23 -30.05 17.18
CA ILE A 4 -86.06 -29.53 17.87
C ILE A 4 -86.58 -29.14 19.26
N THR A 5 -86.42 -30.05 20.21
CA THR A 5 -86.62 -29.81 21.62
C THR A 5 -85.86 -28.55 22.04
N ASN A 6 -86.59 -27.55 22.52
CA ASN A 6 -86.06 -26.34 23.16
C ASN A 6 -85.23 -26.78 24.39
N PRO A 7 -83.89 -26.63 24.39
CA PRO A 7 -83.04 -27.06 25.50
C PRO A 7 -82.84 -25.92 26.51
N LEU A 8 -83.90 -25.19 26.87
CA LEU A 8 -83.81 -24.10 27.84
C LEU A 8 -84.92 -24.22 28.88
N GLN A 9 -84.77 -25.21 29.74
CA GLN A 9 -85.36 -25.20 31.08
C GLN A 9 -84.43 -24.38 32.00
N SER A 10 -84.98 -23.73 33.04
CA SER A 10 -84.27 -22.75 33.89
C SER A 10 -82.93 -23.24 34.49
N ASP A 11 -82.76 -24.55 34.63
CA ASP A 11 -81.59 -25.18 35.25
C ASP A 11 -80.36 -25.18 34.32
N ASP A 12 -80.55 -25.07 33.01
CA ASP A 12 -79.46 -25.04 32.00
C ASP A 12 -78.80 -23.67 31.87
N VAL A 13 -79.49 -22.58 32.23
CA VAL A 13 -78.93 -21.22 32.11
C VAL A 13 -77.84 -20.99 33.14
N CYS A 14 -78.01 -21.51 34.36
CA CYS A 14 -77.02 -21.39 35.42
C CYS A 14 -75.74 -22.18 35.10
N SER A 15 -75.87 -23.38 34.53
CA SER A 15 -74.73 -24.21 34.13
C SER A 15 -73.96 -23.58 32.96
N LEU A 16 -74.66 -22.99 31.98
CA LEU A 16 -74.05 -22.25 30.87
C LEU A 16 -73.31 -21.00 31.33
N LEU A 17 -73.87 -20.22 32.27
CA LEU A 17 -73.20 -19.06 32.83
C LEU A 17 -71.96 -19.44 33.66
N PHE A 18 -72.04 -20.54 34.42
CA PHE A 18 -70.91 -21.07 35.16
C PHE A 18 -69.77 -21.53 34.23
N LEU A 19 -70.11 -22.25 33.16
CA LEU A 19 -69.17 -22.70 32.15
C LEU A 19 -68.54 -21.51 31.41
N ALA A 20 -69.32 -20.47 31.10
CA ALA A 20 -68.82 -19.23 30.53
C ALA A 20 -67.87 -18.47 31.46
N ALA A 21 -68.14 -18.46 32.77
CA ALA A 21 -67.24 -17.86 33.76
C ALA A 21 -65.89 -18.59 33.83
N ILE A 22 -65.90 -19.94 33.81
CA ILE A 22 -64.67 -20.74 33.79
C ILE A 22 -63.86 -20.48 32.52
N LEU A 23 -64.51 -20.57 31.35
CA LEU A 23 -63.85 -20.34 30.05
C LEU A 23 -63.32 -18.91 29.92
N GLY A 24 -64.08 -17.92 30.40
CA GLY A 24 -63.65 -16.53 30.43
C GLY A 24 -62.45 -16.31 31.36
N SER A 25 -62.46 -16.90 32.56
CA SER A 25 -61.34 -16.79 33.50
C SER A 25 -60.08 -17.47 32.97
N VAL A 26 -60.19 -18.70 32.46
CA VAL A 26 -59.06 -19.47 31.92
C VAL A 26 -58.50 -18.78 30.68
N GLY A 27 -59.37 -18.43 29.71
CA GLY A 27 -58.96 -17.72 28.50
C GLY A 27 -58.35 -16.35 28.79
N GLY A 28 -58.92 -15.61 29.75
CA GLY A 28 -58.42 -14.30 30.16
C GLY A 28 -57.00 -14.36 30.74
N VAL A 29 -56.72 -15.35 31.61
CA VAL A 29 -55.38 -15.56 32.18
C VAL A 29 -54.36 -15.93 31.11
N MET A 30 -54.73 -16.78 30.15
CA MET A 30 -53.84 -17.19 29.04
C MET A 30 -53.45 -16.02 28.14
N VAL A 31 -54.35 -15.05 27.96
CA VAL A 31 -54.17 -13.93 27.03
C VAL A 31 -53.71 -12.64 27.73
N GLN A 32 -53.68 -12.62 29.07
CA GLN A 32 -53.35 -11.44 29.89
C GLN A 32 -52.01 -10.76 29.51
N ARG A 33 -51.04 -11.53 28.99
CA ARG A 33 -49.73 -11.03 28.57
C ARG A 33 -49.73 -10.34 27.20
N HIS A 34 -50.82 -10.43 26.43
CA HIS A 34 -50.92 -9.93 25.07
C HIS A 34 -52.17 -9.04 24.88
N PRO A 35 -52.05 -7.70 25.04
CA PRO A 35 -53.20 -6.79 25.06
C PRO A 35 -53.98 -6.76 23.74
N SER A 36 -53.33 -7.02 22.61
CA SER A 36 -53.97 -7.10 21.29
C SER A 36 -54.90 -8.30 21.14
N LEU A 37 -54.48 -9.47 21.65
CA LEU A 37 -55.27 -10.70 21.65
C LEU A 37 -56.47 -10.60 22.59
N HIS A 38 -56.29 -9.89 23.71
CA HIS A 38 -57.36 -9.62 24.68
C HIS A 38 -58.49 -8.79 24.04
N GLN A 39 -58.13 -7.70 23.34
CA GLN A 39 -59.08 -6.85 22.62
C GLN A 39 -59.82 -7.58 21.48
N LEU A 40 -59.14 -8.47 20.76
CA LEU A 40 -59.75 -9.25 19.68
C LEU A 40 -60.82 -10.22 20.21
N GLY A 41 -60.59 -10.89 21.34
CA GLY A 41 -61.60 -11.78 21.93
C GLY A 41 -62.87 -11.03 22.36
N HIS A 42 -62.74 -9.83 22.93
CA HIS A 42 -63.91 -8.99 23.24
C HIS A 42 -64.69 -8.54 21.99
N ARG A 43 -63.98 -8.21 20.90
CA ARG A 43 -64.63 -7.85 19.62
C ARG A 43 -65.41 -9.02 19.03
N ILE A 44 -64.85 -10.24 19.10
CA ILE A 44 -65.53 -11.46 18.66
C ILE A 44 -66.77 -11.72 19.53
N GLY A 45 -66.66 -11.58 20.85
CA GLY A 45 -67.80 -11.70 21.77
C GLY A 45 -68.93 -10.71 21.50
N ALA A 46 -68.60 -9.45 21.28
CA ALA A 46 -69.57 -8.41 20.95
C ALA A 46 -70.30 -8.71 19.63
N ALA A 47 -69.58 -9.20 18.61
CA ALA A 47 -70.20 -9.60 17.34
C ALA A 47 -71.15 -10.79 17.52
N VAL A 48 -70.75 -11.82 18.27
CA VAL A 48 -71.59 -12.99 18.57
C VAL A 48 -72.83 -12.59 19.37
N PHE A 49 -72.70 -11.67 20.32
CA PHE A 49 -73.84 -11.14 21.08
C PHE A 49 -74.87 -10.48 20.17
N VAL A 50 -74.44 -9.57 19.30
CA VAL A 50 -75.33 -8.83 18.38
C VAL A 50 -76.00 -9.79 17.39
N ILE A 51 -75.26 -10.75 16.84
CA ILE A 51 -75.80 -11.75 15.90
C ILE A 51 -76.79 -12.68 16.59
N SER A 52 -76.47 -13.17 17.79
CA SER A 52 -77.33 -14.08 18.56
C SER A 52 -78.62 -13.40 19.01
N LEU A 53 -78.52 -12.16 19.50
CA LEU A 53 -79.68 -11.37 19.92
C LEU A 53 -80.57 -11.01 18.72
N GLY A 54 -79.97 -10.58 17.61
CA GLY A 54 -80.71 -10.25 16.38
C GLY A 54 -81.43 -11.46 15.77
N SER A 55 -80.76 -12.62 15.73
CA SER A 55 -81.35 -13.88 15.23
C SER A 55 -82.55 -14.32 16.09
N ARG A 56 -82.43 -14.22 17.42
CA ARG A 56 -83.48 -14.55 18.39
C ARG A 56 -84.68 -13.60 18.31
N ILE A 57 -84.44 -12.30 18.13
CA ILE A 57 -85.51 -11.31 17.94
C ILE A 57 -86.24 -11.54 16.61
N ALA A 58 -85.51 -11.84 15.53
CA ALA A 58 -86.09 -12.06 14.20
C ALA A 58 -86.92 -13.35 14.09
N THR A 59 -86.64 -14.35 14.93
CA THR A 59 -87.35 -15.65 14.93
C THR A 59 -88.49 -15.71 15.96
N SER A 60 -88.52 -14.81 16.93
CA SER A 60 -89.62 -14.70 17.90
C SER A 60 -90.89 -14.15 17.24
N ARG A 61 -91.96 -14.97 17.21
CA ARG A 61 -93.30 -14.58 16.72
C ARG A 61 -94.30 -14.26 17.85
N TYR A 62 -93.87 -14.15 19.10
CA TYR A 62 -94.75 -13.91 20.26
C TYR A 62 -94.34 -12.67 21.08
N SER A 63 -95.28 -12.14 21.85
CA SER A 63 -95.28 -10.81 22.48
C SER A 63 -93.98 -10.47 23.22
N LEU A 64 -93.36 -9.36 22.80
CA LEU A 64 -92.04 -8.87 23.23
C LEU A 64 -91.84 -8.69 24.75
N THR A 65 -92.89 -8.68 25.57
CA THR A 65 -92.81 -8.23 26.96
C THR A 65 -92.49 -9.33 27.98
N GLU A 66 -92.91 -10.58 27.75
CA GLU A 66 -92.71 -11.67 28.73
C GLU A 66 -91.41 -12.47 28.49
N ASP A 67 -90.93 -12.51 27.24
CA ASP A 67 -89.80 -13.36 26.84
C ASP A 67 -88.47 -12.62 26.64
N LEU A 68 -88.42 -11.29 26.76
CA LEU A 68 -87.23 -10.53 26.41
C LEU A 68 -86.01 -10.89 27.29
N VAL A 69 -86.26 -11.14 28.57
CA VAL A 69 -85.22 -11.44 29.57
C VAL A 69 -84.51 -12.76 29.27
N SER A 70 -85.26 -13.81 28.89
CA SER A 70 -84.69 -15.13 28.57
C SER A 70 -83.86 -15.10 27.28
N HIS A 71 -84.30 -14.31 26.28
CA HIS A 71 -83.55 -14.12 25.03
C HIS A 71 -82.25 -13.33 25.24
N VAL A 72 -82.28 -12.30 26.10
CA VAL A 72 -81.08 -11.51 26.47
C VAL A 72 -80.11 -12.35 27.31
N LEU A 73 -80.58 -13.12 28.30
CA LEU A 73 -79.70 -14.01 29.07
C LEU A 73 -79.06 -15.08 28.18
N GLY A 74 -79.83 -15.68 27.27
CA GLY A 74 -79.32 -16.69 26.35
C GLY A 74 -78.28 -16.15 25.37
N SER A 75 -78.47 -14.94 24.84
CA SER A 75 -77.47 -14.31 23.96
C SER A 75 -76.23 -13.87 24.73
N LEU A 76 -76.38 -13.43 25.99
CA LEU A 76 -75.27 -13.08 26.87
C LEU A 76 -74.41 -14.30 27.22
N ALA A 77 -75.03 -15.44 27.57
CA ALA A 77 -74.33 -16.68 27.84
C ALA A 77 -73.57 -17.18 26.59
N ALA A 78 -74.20 -17.17 25.42
CA ALA A 78 -73.55 -17.54 24.16
C ALA A 78 -72.36 -16.62 23.83
N ALA A 79 -72.49 -15.32 24.07
CA ALA A 79 -71.40 -14.36 23.88
C ALA A 79 -70.24 -14.64 24.84
N ALA A 80 -70.51 -14.85 26.12
CA ALA A 80 -69.47 -15.13 27.12
C ALA A 80 -68.70 -16.43 26.82
N LEU A 81 -69.39 -17.48 26.37
CA LEU A 81 -68.75 -18.73 25.90
C LEU A 81 -67.86 -18.50 24.68
N SER A 82 -68.33 -17.71 23.71
CA SER A 82 -67.56 -17.42 22.50
C SER A 82 -66.30 -16.61 22.79
N VAL A 83 -66.33 -15.69 23.76
CA VAL A 83 -65.16 -14.92 24.20
C VAL A 83 -64.11 -15.85 24.80
N GLY A 84 -64.51 -16.72 25.73
CA GLY A 84 -63.59 -17.66 26.37
C GLY A 84 -62.97 -18.63 25.37
N ALA A 85 -63.79 -19.19 24.46
CA ALA A 85 -63.30 -20.06 23.39
C ALA A 85 -62.35 -19.32 22.42
N ALA A 86 -62.68 -18.08 22.04
CA ALA A 86 -61.85 -17.27 21.15
C ALA A 86 -60.48 -16.98 21.77
N TRP A 87 -60.41 -16.65 23.06
CA TRP A 87 -59.14 -16.42 23.75
C TRP A 87 -58.26 -17.66 23.80
N ILE A 88 -58.83 -18.84 24.08
CA ILE A 88 -58.07 -20.10 24.09
C ILE A 88 -57.52 -20.42 22.69
N LEU A 89 -58.35 -20.27 21.65
CA LEU A 89 -57.94 -20.47 20.25
C LEU A 89 -56.84 -19.50 19.83
N LEU A 90 -56.96 -18.21 20.18
CA LEU A 90 -55.96 -17.19 19.85
C LEU A 90 -54.62 -17.47 20.55
N ALA A 91 -54.66 -17.86 21.83
CA ALA A 91 -53.47 -18.22 22.58
C ALA A 91 -52.77 -19.44 21.97
N MET A 92 -53.55 -20.46 21.57
CA MET A 92 -53.03 -21.67 20.93
C MET A 92 -52.38 -21.35 19.57
N LEU A 93 -53.03 -20.56 18.72
CA LEU A 93 -52.49 -20.15 17.42
C LEU A 93 -51.20 -19.34 17.57
N TYR A 94 -51.14 -18.45 18.57
CA TYR A 94 -49.93 -17.68 18.86
C TYR A 94 -48.77 -18.58 19.33
N ALA A 95 -49.05 -19.55 20.20
CA ALA A 95 -48.06 -20.53 20.64
C ALA A 95 -47.51 -21.36 19.46
N ILE A 96 -48.38 -21.79 18.54
CA ILE A 96 -47.98 -22.52 17.33
C ILE A 96 -47.11 -21.63 16.43
N ALA A 97 -47.53 -20.39 16.17
CA ALA A 97 -46.78 -19.46 15.31
C ALA A 97 -45.39 -19.13 15.88
N THR A 98 -45.29 -18.94 17.20
CA THR A 98 -44.00 -18.69 17.86
C THR A 98 -43.09 -19.91 17.84
N ALA A 99 -43.64 -21.12 18.03
CA ALA A 99 -42.90 -22.38 17.90
C ALA A 99 -42.38 -22.58 16.47
N ILE A 100 -43.21 -22.36 15.45
CA ILE A 100 -42.79 -22.43 14.04
C ILE A 100 -41.66 -21.44 13.76
N ARG A 101 -41.78 -20.19 14.22
CA ARG A 101 -40.74 -19.17 14.04
C ARG A 101 -39.42 -19.57 14.71
N TRP A 102 -39.48 -20.15 15.91
CA TRP A 102 -38.31 -20.68 16.61
C TRP A 102 -37.65 -21.84 15.84
N ILE A 103 -38.45 -22.79 15.34
CA ILE A 103 -37.96 -23.93 14.56
C ILE A 103 -37.30 -23.45 13.26
N LEU A 104 -37.97 -22.56 12.51
CA LEU A 104 -37.40 -21.97 11.30
C LEU A 104 -36.12 -21.21 11.61
N SER A 105 -36.07 -20.46 12.70
CA SER A 105 -34.84 -19.78 13.11
C SER A 105 -33.70 -20.77 13.35
N LEU A 106 -33.95 -21.90 14.01
CA LEU A 106 -32.91 -22.92 14.25
C LEU A 106 -32.42 -23.58 12.96
N ILE A 107 -33.33 -23.84 12.01
CA ILE A 107 -32.98 -24.48 10.73
C ILE A 107 -32.22 -23.51 9.81
N PHE A 108 -32.66 -22.25 9.71
CA PHE A 108 -32.09 -21.29 8.75
C PHE A 108 -30.86 -20.54 9.29
N TRP A 109 -30.69 -20.43 10.61
CA TRP A 109 -29.52 -19.79 11.22
C TRP A 109 -28.16 -20.30 10.73
N PRO A 110 -27.89 -21.63 10.65
CA PRO A 110 -26.62 -22.13 10.13
C PRO A 110 -26.43 -21.77 8.66
N PHE A 111 -27.50 -21.74 7.85
CA PHE A 111 -27.44 -21.36 6.44
C PHE A 111 -27.02 -19.89 6.27
N PHE A 112 -27.62 -18.98 7.05
CA PHE A 112 -27.24 -17.56 7.04
C PHE A 112 -25.80 -17.35 7.49
N LYS A 113 -25.35 -18.03 8.56
CA LYS A 113 -23.95 -17.95 9.02
C LYS A 113 -22.95 -18.46 7.98
N CYS A 114 -23.26 -19.56 7.30
CA CYS A 114 -22.39 -20.13 6.27
C CYS A 114 -22.25 -19.16 5.08
N ARG A 115 -23.37 -18.58 4.63
CA ARG A 115 -23.37 -17.57 3.56
C ARG A 115 -22.47 -16.37 3.89
N ASP A 116 -22.54 -15.88 5.12
CA ASP A 116 -21.72 -14.75 5.58
C ASP A 116 -20.23 -15.12 5.70
N ALA A 117 -19.92 -16.35 6.12
CA ALA A 117 -18.54 -16.85 6.17
C ALA A 117 -17.92 -16.91 4.77
N ILE A 118 -18.66 -17.43 3.79
CA ILE A 118 -18.24 -17.49 2.39
C ILE A 118 -17.99 -16.06 1.84
N ALA A 119 -18.93 -15.14 2.08
CA ALA A 119 -18.78 -13.75 1.64
C ALA A 119 -17.57 -13.03 2.29
N ARG A 120 -17.21 -13.36 3.53
CA ARG A 120 -15.99 -12.85 4.19
C ARG A 120 -14.73 -13.40 3.55
N HIS A 121 -14.70 -14.69 3.19
CA HIS A 121 -13.53 -15.27 2.51
C HIS A 121 -13.25 -14.62 1.15
N TYR A 122 -14.28 -14.39 0.33
CA TYR A 122 -14.10 -13.72 -0.96
C TYR A 122 -13.61 -12.27 -0.83
N ARG A 123 -14.11 -11.52 0.17
CA ARG A 123 -13.63 -10.15 0.44
C ARG A 123 -12.17 -10.14 0.86
N ASN A 124 -11.80 -10.99 1.82
CA ASN A 124 -10.43 -11.08 2.30
C ASN A 124 -9.44 -11.50 1.20
N ALA A 125 -9.84 -12.42 0.31
CA ALA A 125 -9.01 -12.82 -0.82
C ALA A 125 -8.75 -11.64 -1.79
N ARG A 126 -9.79 -10.85 -2.07
CA ARG A 126 -9.67 -9.66 -2.94
C ARG A 126 -8.77 -8.59 -2.33
N ASP A 127 -8.85 -8.38 -1.01
CA ASP A 127 -8.02 -7.39 -0.33
C ASP A 127 -6.55 -7.81 -0.28
N ARG A 128 -6.27 -9.11 -0.08
CA ARG A 128 -4.91 -9.64 -0.22
C ARG A 128 -4.34 -9.38 -1.61
N HIS A 129 -5.10 -9.67 -2.68
CA HIS A 129 -4.65 -9.39 -4.04
C HIS A 129 -4.36 -7.91 -4.28
N ARG A 130 -5.19 -7.00 -3.75
CA ARG A 130 -4.92 -5.55 -3.83
C ARG A 130 -3.66 -5.16 -3.07
N GLN A 131 -3.43 -5.71 -1.88
CA GLN A 131 -2.23 -5.46 -1.11
C GLN A 131 -0.97 -5.95 -1.84
N TYR A 132 -1.03 -7.15 -2.43
CA TYR A 132 0.07 -7.67 -3.25
C TYR A 132 0.34 -6.81 -4.49
N ALA A 133 -0.70 -6.33 -5.18
CA ALA A 133 -0.55 -5.42 -6.30
C ALA A 133 0.11 -4.09 -5.87
N MET A 134 -0.39 -3.45 -4.80
CA MET A 134 0.21 -2.22 -4.27
C MET A 134 1.66 -2.41 -3.82
N GLN A 135 1.99 -3.54 -3.18
CA GLN A 135 3.36 -3.84 -2.78
C GLN A 135 4.27 -4.08 -3.98
N ARG A 136 3.75 -4.68 -5.05
CA ARG A 136 4.48 -4.89 -6.29
C ARG A 136 4.76 -3.55 -6.97
N ASP A 137 3.75 -2.71 -7.13
CA ASP A 137 3.88 -1.39 -7.76
C ASP A 137 4.89 -0.51 -7.00
N ARG A 138 4.83 -0.50 -5.66
CA ARG A 138 5.82 0.21 -4.83
C ARG A 138 7.23 -0.32 -5.04
N ARG A 139 7.40 -1.64 -5.14
CA ARG A 139 8.72 -2.26 -5.41
C ARG A 139 9.24 -1.89 -6.79
N GLU A 140 8.38 -1.91 -7.81
CA GLU A 140 8.73 -1.53 -9.18
C GLU A 140 9.10 -0.04 -9.26
N GLU A 141 8.35 0.83 -8.59
CA GLU A 141 8.66 2.27 -8.52
C GLU A 141 9.98 2.53 -7.81
N GLN A 142 10.21 1.86 -6.67
CA GLN A 142 11.45 2.00 -5.92
C GLN A 142 12.64 1.46 -6.71
N TRP A 143 12.50 0.32 -7.38
CA TRP A 143 13.51 -0.21 -8.30
C TRP A 143 13.84 0.78 -9.44
N ARG A 144 12.83 1.43 -10.02
CA ARG A 144 13.05 2.46 -11.06
C ARG A 144 13.81 3.66 -10.52
N LYS A 145 13.47 4.13 -9.31
CA LYS A 145 14.19 5.23 -8.65
C LYS A 145 15.63 4.85 -8.36
N ASP A 146 15.86 3.65 -7.85
CA ASP A 146 17.20 3.15 -7.54
C ASP A 146 18.04 3.01 -8.81
N GLN A 147 17.47 2.50 -9.90
CA GLN A 147 18.17 2.43 -11.19
C GLN A 147 18.52 3.82 -11.72
N HIS A 148 17.59 4.78 -11.65
CA HIS A 148 17.85 6.15 -12.10
C HIS A 148 18.96 6.80 -11.26
N ASN A 149 18.86 6.71 -9.93
CA ASN A 149 19.87 7.23 -9.01
C ASN A 149 21.24 6.58 -9.24
N GLN A 150 21.28 5.27 -9.49
CA GLN A 150 22.52 4.56 -9.77
C GLN A 150 23.13 4.96 -11.12
N GLN A 151 22.31 5.18 -12.15
CA GLN A 151 22.77 5.70 -13.44
C GLN A 151 23.32 7.13 -13.30
N SER A 152 22.60 8.01 -12.60
CA SER A 152 23.06 9.38 -12.34
C SER A 152 24.37 9.39 -11.54
N ALA A 153 24.49 8.56 -10.49
CA ALA A 153 25.71 8.44 -9.71
C ALA A 153 26.90 7.95 -10.54
N ARG A 154 26.67 6.96 -11.42
CA ARG A 154 27.70 6.47 -12.36
C ARG A 154 28.10 7.51 -13.39
N ALA A 155 27.15 8.30 -13.90
CA ALA A 155 27.46 9.40 -14.82
C ALA A 155 28.32 10.45 -14.13
N THR A 156 27.94 10.88 -12.91
CA THR A 156 28.72 11.84 -12.12
C THR A 156 30.12 11.31 -11.77
N SER A 157 30.26 10.02 -11.44
CA SER A 157 31.59 9.44 -11.18
C SER A 157 32.45 9.42 -12.44
N CYS A 158 31.89 9.03 -13.58
CA CYS A 158 32.58 9.04 -14.87
C CYS A 158 33.06 10.45 -15.24
N ASP A 159 32.22 11.47 -15.07
CA ASP A 159 32.59 12.87 -15.35
C ASP A 159 33.71 13.38 -14.44
N ARG A 160 33.73 12.96 -13.17
CA ARG A 160 34.82 13.29 -12.24
C ARG A 160 36.13 12.64 -12.64
N GLU A 161 36.09 11.37 -13.03
CA GLU A 161 37.26 10.62 -13.48
C GLU A 161 37.85 11.25 -14.75
N ARG A 162 37.02 11.54 -15.75
CA ARG A 162 37.41 12.28 -16.96
C ARG A 162 38.14 13.59 -16.67
N ARG A 163 37.63 14.39 -15.74
CA ARG A 163 38.27 15.65 -15.31
C ARG A 163 39.58 15.42 -14.54
N ALA A 164 39.69 14.33 -13.79
CA ALA A 164 40.93 13.97 -13.09
C ALA A 164 42.01 13.52 -14.07
N ASP A 165 41.66 12.68 -15.04
CA ASP A 165 42.57 12.19 -16.08
C ASP A 165 43.09 13.34 -16.97
N ALA A 166 42.21 14.28 -17.35
CA ALA A 166 42.58 15.47 -18.09
C ALA A 166 43.57 16.36 -17.31
N ARG A 167 43.43 16.49 -15.98
CA ARG A 167 44.41 17.21 -15.15
C ARG A 167 45.72 16.43 -15.04
N ALA A 168 45.64 15.11 -14.85
CA ALA A 168 46.80 14.25 -14.73
C ALA A 168 47.68 14.28 -16.01
N SER A 169 47.06 14.32 -17.20
CA SER A 169 47.80 14.40 -18.47
C SER A 169 48.60 15.70 -18.61
N VAL A 170 48.03 16.84 -18.17
CA VAL A 170 48.72 18.14 -18.12
C VAL A 170 49.93 18.07 -17.17
N TYR A 171 49.73 17.55 -15.95
CA TYR A 171 50.82 17.43 -14.98
C TYR A 171 51.92 16.48 -15.46
N LEU A 172 51.55 15.39 -16.14
CA LEU A 172 52.50 14.45 -16.74
C LEU A 172 53.31 15.11 -17.85
N ALA A 173 52.66 15.84 -18.76
CA ALA A 173 53.33 16.57 -19.84
C ALA A 173 54.31 17.62 -19.28
N TYR A 174 53.87 18.37 -18.27
CA TYR A 174 54.72 19.33 -17.58
C TYR A 174 55.93 18.64 -16.92
N ALA A 175 55.70 17.58 -16.14
CA ALA A 175 56.78 16.87 -15.44
C ALA A 175 57.81 16.29 -16.41
N LYS A 176 57.36 15.72 -17.53
CA LYS A 176 58.22 15.17 -18.60
C LYS A 176 59.11 16.24 -19.23
N HIS A 177 58.57 17.43 -19.48
CA HIS A 177 59.28 18.49 -20.20
C HIS A 177 59.82 19.61 -19.29
N ARG A 178 59.66 19.48 -17.98
CA ARG A 178 60.00 20.49 -16.97
C ARG A 178 61.37 21.13 -17.18
N PRO A 179 62.48 20.39 -17.37
CA PRO A 179 63.81 21.00 -17.50
C PRO A 179 63.93 21.97 -18.69
N ALA A 180 63.15 21.76 -19.75
CA ALA A 180 63.18 22.58 -20.96
C ALA A 180 62.24 23.79 -20.91
N ILE A 181 61.19 23.74 -20.08
CA ILE A 181 60.09 24.72 -20.09
C ILE A 181 59.98 25.54 -18.80
N GLU A 182 60.64 25.16 -17.70
CA GLU A 182 60.48 25.80 -16.37
C GLU A 182 60.78 27.30 -16.39
N ALA A 183 61.69 27.76 -17.25
CA ALA A 183 62.00 29.18 -17.42
C ALA A 183 60.87 29.98 -18.12
N LYS A 184 60.01 29.33 -18.90
CA LYS A 184 58.89 29.94 -19.63
C LYS A 184 57.53 29.69 -18.96
N LEU A 185 57.39 28.55 -18.26
CA LEU A 185 56.19 28.14 -17.57
C LEU A 185 56.57 27.64 -16.16
N SER A 186 56.39 28.51 -15.17
CA SER A 186 56.61 28.15 -13.78
C SER A 186 55.53 27.19 -13.29
N LYS A 187 55.86 26.44 -12.24
CA LYS A 187 54.91 25.51 -11.61
C LYS A 187 53.70 26.25 -11.03
N GLU A 188 53.94 27.43 -10.45
CA GLU A 188 52.89 28.27 -9.86
C GLU A 188 51.90 28.76 -10.92
N ALA A 189 52.39 29.20 -12.09
CA ALA A 189 51.54 29.62 -13.19
C ALA A 189 50.69 28.47 -13.76
N LEU A 190 51.26 27.26 -13.79
CA LEU A 190 50.51 26.06 -14.18
C LEU A 190 49.41 25.73 -13.17
N GLU A 191 49.72 25.76 -11.87
CA GLU A 191 48.75 25.47 -10.81
C GLU A 191 47.60 26.49 -10.81
N GLU A 192 47.91 27.78 -11.01
CA GLU A 192 46.90 28.83 -11.15
C GLU A 192 45.98 28.57 -12.37
N TYR A 193 46.55 28.20 -13.52
CA TYR A 193 45.76 27.86 -14.70
C TYR A 193 44.88 26.63 -14.48
N VAL A 194 45.42 25.56 -13.87
CA VAL A 194 44.66 24.35 -13.55
C VAL A 194 43.51 24.67 -12.58
N HIS A 195 43.76 25.52 -11.58
CA HIS A 195 42.74 25.91 -10.62
C HIS A 195 41.65 26.79 -11.24
N GLY A 196 42.00 27.70 -12.16
CA GLY A 196 41.03 28.59 -12.81
C GLY A 196 40.24 27.93 -13.96
N HIS A 197 40.86 27.03 -14.71
CA HIS A 197 40.34 26.55 -15.99
C HIS A 197 40.10 25.04 -16.09
N LEU A 198 40.67 24.24 -15.17
CA LEU A 198 40.45 22.80 -15.08
C LEU A 198 39.80 22.39 -13.74
N ALA A 199 39.12 23.35 -13.08
CA ALA A 199 38.35 23.13 -11.85
C ALA A 199 37.20 22.12 -12.04
N GLU A 200 36.70 21.62 -10.92
CA GLU A 200 35.59 20.66 -10.88
C GLU A 200 34.25 21.27 -11.34
N GLU A 201 34.16 22.59 -11.31
CA GLU A 201 32.99 23.40 -11.68
C GLU A 201 32.75 23.47 -13.19
N HIS A 202 33.79 23.22 -14.00
CA HIS A 202 33.69 23.29 -15.46
C HIS A 202 33.18 21.97 -16.06
N ALA A 203 32.45 22.05 -17.17
CA ALA A 203 31.98 20.87 -17.90
C ALA A 203 33.15 19.96 -18.32
N PRO A 204 33.02 18.63 -18.20
CA PRO A 204 34.11 17.69 -18.46
C PRO A 204 34.69 17.82 -19.87
N GLU A 205 33.85 18.06 -20.88
CA GLU A 205 34.28 18.26 -22.27
C GLU A 205 35.19 19.49 -22.42
N ASN A 206 34.87 20.57 -21.70
CA ASN A 206 35.66 21.80 -21.73
C ASN A 206 36.99 21.63 -21.02
N VAL A 207 37.01 20.91 -19.88
CA VAL A 207 38.23 20.59 -19.15
C VAL A 207 39.16 19.74 -20.01
N GLU A 208 38.62 18.71 -20.68
CA GLU A 208 39.39 17.86 -21.60
C GLU A 208 39.96 18.61 -22.81
N ALA A 209 39.17 19.50 -23.43
CA ALA A 209 39.62 20.30 -24.56
C ALA A 209 40.75 21.26 -24.14
N ARG A 210 40.58 21.95 -23.02
CA ARG A 210 41.58 22.87 -22.47
C ARG A 210 42.86 22.14 -22.05
N ALA A 211 42.71 20.97 -21.41
CA ALA A 211 43.83 20.11 -21.05
C ALA A 211 44.64 19.70 -22.29
N ARG A 212 43.97 19.25 -23.35
CA ARG A 212 44.62 18.88 -24.62
C ARG A 212 45.39 20.06 -25.23
N SER A 213 44.76 21.23 -25.34
CA SER A 213 45.44 22.42 -25.86
C SER A 213 46.64 22.84 -25.00
N LEU A 214 46.57 22.70 -23.68
CA LEU A 214 47.68 23.01 -22.79
C LEU A 214 48.81 21.98 -22.91
N VAL A 215 48.51 20.69 -23.05
CA VAL A 215 49.50 19.65 -23.32
C VAL A 215 50.23 19.92 -24.63
N GLU A 216 49.49 20.21 -25.71
CA GLU A 216 50.09 20.58 -27.01
C GLU A 216 50.98 21.83 -26.90
N MET A 217 50.55 22.84 -26.14
CA MET A 217 51.36 24.03 -25.89
C MET A 217 52.65 23.70 -25.13
N ILE A 218 52.57 22.84 -24.11
CA ILE A 218 53.72 22.38 -23.34
C ILE A 218 54.71 21.62 -24.24
N GLU A 219 54.20 20.72 -25.09
CA GLU A 219 55.03 19.96 -26.03
C GLU A 219 55.69 20.88 -27.07
N ASN A 220 54.96 21.85 -27.61
CA ASN A 220 55.51 22.84 -28.55
C ASN A 220 56.57 23.74 -27.89
N LEU A 221 56.32 24.22 -26.66
CA LEU A 221 57.31 24.99 -25.89
C LEU A 221 58.57 24.18 -25.61
N ALA A 222 58.41 22.88 -25.35
CA ALA A 222 59.53 21.97 -25.15
C ALA A 222 60.31 21.74 -26.45
N ALA A 223 59.62 21.61 -27.59
CA ALA A 223 60.25 21.45 -28.91
C ALA A 223 61.01 22.73 -29.33
N GLU A 224 60.43 23.91 -29.13
CA GLU A 224 61.09 25.20 -29.35
C GLU A 224 62.28 25.41 -28.40
N GLY A 225 62.14 24.97 -27.15
CA GLY A 225 63.23 24.95 -26.17
C GLY A 225 64.35 24.00 -26.55
N ALA A 226 64.03 22.83 -27.09
CA ALA A 226 64.99 21.85 -27.60
C ALA A 226 65.76 22.36 -28.84
N ALA A 227 65.15 23.20 -29.66
CA ALA A 227 65.82 23.87 -30.79
C ALA A 227 66.87 24.90 -30.32
N LYS A 228 66.78 25.38 -29.07
CA LYS A 228 67.84 26.14 -28.41
C LYS A 228 68.63 25.17 -27.53
N THR A 229 69.48 24.38 -28.17
CA THR A 229 70.35 23.39 -27.52
C THR A 229 70.92 23.94 -26.22
N VAL A 230 70.48 23.35 -25.10
CA VAL A 230 71.14 23.57 -23.81
C VAL A 230 72.54 22.99 -23.98
N ARG A 231 73.51 23.88 -24.24
CA ARG A 231 74.92 23.53 -24.29
C ARG A 231 75.36 23.21 -22.87
N TYR A 232 75.15 21.97 -22.45
CA TYR A 232 75.82 21.47 -21.26
C TYR A 232 77.32 21.52 -21.52
N SER A 233 78.09 22.05 -20.58
CA SER A 233 79.51 21.72 -20.56
C SER A 233 79.69 20.22 -20.28
N PRO A 234 80.80 19.60 -20.70
CA PRO A 234 81.04 18.17 -20.45
C PRO A 234 80.90 17.78 -18.96
N LEU A 235 81.25 18.71 -18.07
CA LEU A 235 81.14 18.53 -16.63
C LEU A 235 79.68 18.58 -16.15
N GLU A 236 78.88 19.52 -16.64
CA GLU A 236 77.47 19.65 -16.28
C GLU A 236 76.63 18.48 -16.79
N LEU A 237 76.95 17.94 -17.98
CA LEU A 237 76.26 16.77 -18.53
C LEU A 237 76.50 15.52 -17.67
N ALA A 238 77.74 15.32 -17.20
CA ALA A 238 78.10 14.22 -16.32
C ALA A 238 77.42 14.35 -14.94
N GLN A 239 77.42 15.55 -14.36
CA GLN A 239 76.74 15.82 -13.09
C GLN A 239 75.22 15.63 -13.19
N TRP A 240 74.61 16.06 -14.29
CA TRP A 240 73.20 15.82 -14.55
C TRP A 240 72.90 14.32 -14.61
N TYR A 241 73.67 13.53 -15.36
CA TYR A 241 73.50 12.09 -15.46
C TYR A 241 73.61 11.38 -14.10
N GLU A 242 74.62 11.72 -13.30
CA GLU A 242 74.79 11.16 -11.96
C GLU A 242 73.62 11.50 -11.03
N SER A 243 73.14 12.75 -11.07
CA SER A 243 72.00 13.20 -10.25
C SER A 243 70.70 12.46 -10.60
N GLN A 244 70.44 12.25 -11.90
CA GLN A 244 69.25 11.57 -12.38
C GLN A 244 69.32 10.06 -12.10
N ARG A 245 70.50 9.45 -12.23
CA ARG A 245 70.73 8.05 -11.86
C ARG A 245 70.47 7.82 -10.38
N ALA A 246 71.01 8.69 -9.50
CA ALA A 246 70.80 8.59 -8.05
C ALA A 246 69.32 8.74 -7.67
N GLN A 247 68.58 9.64 -8.35
CA GLN A 247 67.13 9.77 -8.16
C GLN A 247 66.39 8.49 -8.55
N ILE A 248 66.65 7.93 -9.73
CA ILE A 248 65.99 6.69 -10.18
C ILE A 248 66.32 5.51 -9.27
N GLU A 249 67.58 5.40 -8.81
CA GLU A 249 68.00 4.35 -7.87
C GLU A 249 67.31 4.47 -6.50
N SER A 250 67.01 5.70 -6.05
CA SER A 250 66.31 5.95 -4.78
C SER A 250 64.81 5.64 -4.79
N LEU A 251 64.18 5.51 -5.97
CA LEU A 251 62.74 5.24 -6.09
C LEU A 251 62.39 3.81 -5.63
N GLN A 252 61.34 3.67 -4.82
CA GLN A 252 60.78 2.37 -4.42
C GLN A 252 59.80 1.83 -5.47
N ILE A 253 60.27 1.68 -6.70
CA ILE A 253 59.52 1.11 -7.83
C ILE A 253 60.00 -0.31 -8.16
N ALA A 254 59.19 -1.05 -8.90
CA ALA A 254 59.53 -2.40 -9.34
C ALA A 254 60.86 -2.42 -10.10
N GLU A 255 61.74 -3.36 -9.75
CA GLU A 255 63.12 -3.44 -10.24
C GLU A 255 63.21 -3.44 -11.78
N ARG A 256 62.25 -4.11 -12.45
CA ARG A 256 62.16 -4.14 -13.91
C ARG A 256 61.95 -2.74 -14.51
N LEU A 257 61.08 -1.92 -13.93
CA LEU A 257 60.83 -0.56 -14.38
C LEU A 257 62.01 0.36 -14.09
N LYS A 258 62.68 0.17 -12.94
CA LYS A 258 63.91 0.87 -12.59
C LYS A 258 65.01 0.62 -13.63
N GLN A 259 65.20 -0.64 -14.03
CA GLN A 259 66.16 -1.00 -15.08
C GLN A 259 65.82 -0.39 -16.44
N THR A 260 64.53 -0.34 -16.82
CA THR A 260 64.12 0.32 -18.07
C THR A 260 64.42 1.81 -18.05
N GLN A 261 64.12 2.51 -16.96
CA GLN A 261 64.41 3.95 -16.84
C GLN A 261 65.92 4.25 -16.81
N LEU A 262 66.73 3.40 -16.17
CA LEU A 262 68.18 3.54 -16.21
C LEU A 262 68.74 3.33 -17.63
N ALA A 263 68.19 2.39 -18.40
CA ALA A 263 68.60 2.16 -19.78
C ALA A 263 68.23 3.33 -20.70
N GLU A 264 67.04 3.90 -20.55
CA GLU A 264 66.60 5.10 -21.29
C GLU A 264 67.45 6.32 -20.94
N LEU A 265 67.79 6.52 -19.65
CA LEU A 265 68.67 7.60 -19.22
C LEU A 265 70.08 7.46 -19.83
N ALA A 266 70.65 6.25 -19.86
CA ALA A 266 71.95 6.00 -20.46
C ALA A 266 71.95 6.24 -21.98
N ALA A 267 70.91 5.83 -22.69
CA ALA A 267 70.74 6.11 -24.11
C ALA A 267 70.67 7.61 -24.39
N ARG A 268 69.93 8.35 -23.55
CA ARG A 268 69.81 9.81 -23.69
C ARG A 268 71.12 10.55 -23.40
N TYR A 269 71.89 10.09 -22.41
CA TYR A 269 73.23 10.63 -22.14
C TYR A 269 74.18 10.40 -23.31
N ALA A 270 74.15 9.21 -23.94
CA ALA A 270 74.97 8.91 -25.12
C ALA A 270 74.63 9.81 -26.31
N GLU A 271 73.34 10.04 -26.58
CA GLU A 271 72.87 10.94 -27.64
C GLU A 271 73.35 12.38 -27.43
N LEU A 272 73.21 12.91 -26.20
CA LEU A 272 73.67 14.26 -25.85
C LEU A 272 75.20 14.39 -25.92
N THR A 273 75.93 13.35 -25.52
CA THR A 273 77.40 13.32 -25.63
C THR A 273 77.85 13.28 -27.08
N GLN A 274 77.13 12.54 -27.94
CA GLN A 274 77.41 12.49 -29.37
C GLN A 274 77.16 13.84 -30.05
N GLN A 275 76.02 14.48 -29.76
CA GLN A 275 75.70 15.83 -30.26
C GLN A 275 76.77 16.85 -29.82
N MET A 276 77.24 16.77 -28.57
CA MET A 276 78.32 17.62 -28.08
C MET A 276 79.65 17.37 -28.78
N MET A 277 79.99 16.12 -29.11
CA MET A 277 81.20 15.77 -29.87
C MET A 277 81.12 16.21 -31.33
N GLU A 278 79.95 16.15 -31.95
CA GLU A 278 79.71 16.65 -33.31
C GLU A 278 79.84 18.18 -33.38
N ASP A 279 79.37 18.91 -32.36
CA ASP A 279 79.51 20.36 -32.23
C ASP A 279 80.96 20.83 -31.97
N LEU A 280 81.84 19.96 -31.47
CA LEU A 280 83.25 20.24 -31.16
C LEU A 280 84.22 19.86 -32.30
N ARG A 281 83.73 19.22 -33.37
CA ARG A 281 84.51 18.97 -34.60
C ARG A 281 84.55 20.26 -35.44
N PRO A 282 85.74 20.79 -35.78
CA PRO A 282 85.86 21.97 -36.64
C PRO A 282 85.42 21.70 -38.08
#